data_AF-A0AA87US89-F1
#
_entry.id   AF-A0AA87US89-F1
#
_cell.length_a   1.000
_cell.length_b   1.000
_cell.length_c   1.000
_cell.angle_alpha   90.00
_cell.angle_beta   90.00
_cell.angle_gamma   90.00
#
_symmetry.space_group_name_H-M   'P 1'
#
loop_
_entity.id
_entity.type
_entity.pdbx_description
1 polymer ?
#
loop_
_entity_poly.entity_id
_entity_poly.type
_entity_poly.pdbx_seq_one_letter_code
_entity_poly.pdbx_strand_id
1 'polypeptide(L)'
;MPATPLPRALRTGLLVSGVVLGVNLLAAALIGVGVGDPDMLDLVRTVLMWLLLPPIAVALVLIGAHRHATGRWHLAAIVLCALGDGLGASTGLTIVLLALFLLGHIAYLFALWPSRRRSLAWGPAAIGYAAVALIAGTVIAVNADALAIPVLLYSLVLAAVAVFAAIDTAGFLGGLLFLASDLVLGLGLFVLDIPDPLRTFTVLIPYVGAQALLAVSLQQRLGLSEPTATAPLPSTAARTTSGYYKTD
;
A
#
# COMPACT_ATOMS: atom_id res chain seq x y z
N MET A 1 -1.15 15.70 -18.55
CA MET A 1 -2.21 14.77 -18.98
C MET A 1 -3.43 15.02 -18.09
N PRO A 2 -4.64 15.17 -18.64
CA PRO A 2 -5.84 15.36 -17.83
C PRO A 2 -5.99 14.19 -16.84
N ALA A 3 -6.34 14.49 -15.59
CA ALA A 3 -6.51 13.47 -14.56
C ALA A 3 -7.63 12.50 -15.01
N THR A 4 -7.27 11.25 -15.26
CA THR A 4 -8.27 10.21 -15.50
C THR A 4 -9.11 10.07 -14.22
N PRO A 5 -10.45 10.09 -14.32
CA PRO A 5 -11.28 9.95 -13.14
C PRO A 5 -11.02 8.58 -12.50
N LEU A 6 -10.89 8.56 -11.17
CA LEU A 6 -10.68 7.31 -10.44
C LEU A 6 -11.86 6.35 -10.67
N PRO A 7 -11.60 5.08 -11.05
CA PRO A 7 -12.62 4.05 -11.17
C PRO A 7 -13.47 3.95 -9.89
N ARG A 8 -14.77 3.64 -10.01
CA ARG A 8 -15.67 3.62 -8.85
C ARG A 8 -15.23 2.54 -7.87
N ALA A 9 -14.84 1.37 -8.36
CA ALA A 9 -14.30 0.30 -7.53
C ALA A 9 -13.12 0.77 -6.65
N LEU A 10 -12.15 1.48 -7.23
CA LEU A 10 -11.01 2.03 -6.48
C LEU A 10 -11.46 3.06 -5.45
N ARG A 11 -12.33 4.00 -5.84
CA ARG A 11 -12.88 5.00 -4.91
C ARG A 11 -13.58 4.35 -3.72
N THR A 12 -14.40 3.33 -3.96
CA THR A 12 -15.11 2.59 -2.90
C THR A 12 -14.13 1.84 -2.01
N GLY A 13 -13.12 1.16 -2.57
CA GLY A 13 -12.09 0.49 -1.79
C GLY A 13 -11.35 1.45 -0.85
N LEU A 14 -10.94 2.62 -1.37
CA LEU A 14 -10.28 3.66 -0.57
C LEU A 14 -11.20 4.22 0.53
N LEU A 15 -12.48 4.46 0.23
CA LEU A 15 -13.46 4.93 1.21
C LEU A 15 -13.69 3.90 2.33
N VAL A 16 -13.83 2.62 1.99
CA VAL A 16 -14.01 1.55 2.98
C VAL A 16 -12.78 1.45 3.89
N SER A 17 -11.57 1.46 3.33
CA SER A 17 -10.34 1.49 4.13
C SER A 17 -10.24 2.74 5.02
N GLY A 18 -10.68 3.90 4.52
CA GLY A 18 -10.75 5.13 5.30
C GLY A 18 -11.75 5.06 6.46
N VAL A 19 -12.89 4.39 6.27
CA VAL A 19 -13.87 4.13 7.35
C VAL A 19 -13.29 3.17 8.38
N VAL A 20 -12.67 2.06 7.95
CA VAL A 20 -12.00 1.11 8.85
C VAL A 20 -10.93 1.82 9.70
N LEU A 21 -10.11 2.67 9.07
CA LEU A 21 -9.14 3.53 9.76
C LEU A 21 -9.85 4.44 10.77
N GLY A 22 -10.89 5.16 10.36
CA GLY A 22 -11.62 6.08 11.24
C GLY A 22 -12.18 5.41 12.49
N VAL A 23 -12.74 4.20 12.35
CA VAL A 23 -13.22 3.41 13.50
C VAL A 23 -12.06 2.96 14.38
N ASN A 24 -10.92 2.55 13.80
CA ASN A 24 -9.74 2.15 14.57
C ASN A 24 -9.16 3.32 15.39
N LEU A 25 -9.05 4.50 14.77
CA LEU A 25 -8.60 5.72 15.43
C LEU A 25 -9.56 6.16 16.54
N LEU A 26 -10.86 6.04 16.33
CA LEU A 26 -11.86 6.31 17.35
C LEU A 26 -11.70 5.36 18.55
N ALA A 27 -11.53 4.05 18.30
CA ALA A 27 -11.30 3.08 19.37
C ALA A 27 -10.02 3.40 20.17
N ALA A 28 -8.92 3.74 19.49
CA ALA A 28 -7.68 4.17 20.15
C ALA A 28 -7.89 5.44 21.00
N ALA A 29 -8.62 6.43 20.49
CA ALA A 29 -8.94 7.64 21.23
C ALA A 29 -9.79 7.36 22.49
N LEU A 30 -10.82 6.50 22.36
CA LEU A 30 -11.68 6.10 23.47
C LEU A 30 -10.90 5.40 24.59
N ILE A 31 -9.99 4.48 24.24
CA ILE A 31 -9.05 3.87 25.19
C ILE A 31 -8.22 4.95 25.88
N GLY A 32 -7.65 5.89 25.12
CA GLY A 32 -6.81 6.97 25.65
C GLY A 32 -7.50 7.90 26.65
N VAL A 33 -8.83 8.09 26.52
CA VAL A 33 -9.62 8.91 27.44
C VAL A 33 -10.35 8.08 28.52
N GLY A 34 -10.13 6.77 28.56
CA GLY A 34 -10.76 5.87 29.55
C GLY A 34 -12.26 5.68 29.36
N VAL A 35 -12.75 5.71 28.11
CA VAL A 35 -14.17 5.53 27.78
C VAL A 35 -14.40 4.18 27.12
N GLY A 36 -15.33 3.40 27.67
CA GLY A 36 -15.68 2.07 27.16
C GLY A 36 -14.88 0.94 27.81
N ASP A 37 -15.13 -0.28 27.37
CA ASP A 37 -14.40 -1.47 27.79
C ASP A 37 -13.09 -1.58 26.99
N PRO A 38 -11.91 -1.44 27.63
CA PRO A 38 -10.62 -1.45 26.93
C PRO A 38 -10.36 -2.78 26.20
N ASP A 39 -10.75 -3.91 26.79
CA ASP A 39 -10.50 -5.23 26.19
C ASP A 39 -11.32 -5.41 24.90
N MET A 40 -12.58 -4.96 24.94
CA MET A 40 -13.44 -4.96 23.75
C MET A 40 -12.90 -4.02 22.67
N LEU A 41 -12.44 -2.82 23.04
CA LEU A 41 -11.89 -1.84 22.09
C LEU A 41 -10.59 -2.34 21.45
N ASP A 42 -9.72 -3.02 22.20
CA ASP A 42 -8.51 -3.62 21.65
C ASP A 42 -8.81 -4.82 20.73
N LEU A 43 -9.81 -5.63 21.06
CA LEU A 43 -10.30 -6.67 20.15
C LEU A 43 -10.80 -6.05 18.83
N VAL A 44 -11.60 -4.99 18.91
CA VAL A 44 -12.09 -4.26 17.74
C VAL A 44 -10.91 -3.72 16.93
N ARG A 45 -9.93 -3.09 17.56
CA ARG A 45 -8.72 -2.58 16.87
C ARG A 45 -7.97 -3.70 16.16
N THR A 46 -7.81 -4.84 16.81
CA THR A 46 -7.15 -6.02 16.24
C THR A 46 -7.86 -6.51 14.99
N VAL A 47 -9.20 -6.64 15.02
CA VAL A 47 -9.99 -7.03 13.85
C VAL A 47 -9.88 -5.99 12.73
N LEU A 48 -9.90 -4.70 13.06
CA LEU A 48 -9.79 -3.63 12.08
C LEU A 48 -8.42 -3.58 11.40
N MET A 49 -7.33 -3.98 12.08
CA MET A 49 -6.01 -4.14 11.46
C MET A 49 -6.03 -5.14 10.31
N TRP A 50 -6.75 -6.26 10.45
CA TRP A 50 -6.94 -7.23 9.36
C TRP A 50 -7.73 -6.67 8.17
N LEU A 51 -8.62 -5.69 8.40
CA LEU A 51 -9.53 -5.15 7.39
C LEU A 51 -9.03 -3.85 6.75
N LEU A 52 -7.89 -3.32 7.20
CA LEU A 52 -7.42 -1.99 6.81
C LEU A 52 -7.10 -1.89 5.31
N LEU A 53 -6.34 -2.86 4.77
CA LEU A 53 -5.88 -2.87 3.38
C LEU A 53 -6.64 -3.79 2.39
N PRO A 54 -7.31 -4.89 2.80
CA PRO A 54 -8.06 -5.73 1.86
C PRO A 54 -9.04 -4.99 0.94
N PRO A 55 -9.77 -3.94 1.37
CA PRO A 55 -10.64 -3.19 0.46
C PRO A 55 -9.90 -2.56 -0.73
N ILE A 56 -8.68 -2.05 -0.52
CA ILE A 56 -7.82 -1.52 -1.58
C ILE A 56 -7.38 -2.65 -2.53
N ALA A 57 -6.94 -3.79 -1.97
CA ALA A 57 -6.52 -4.94 -2.76
C ALA A 57 -7.66 -5.46 -3.66
N VAL A 58 -8.85 -5.66 -3.09
CA VAL A 58 -10.05 -6.10 -3.82
C VAL A 58 -10.39 -5.12 -4.93
N ALA A 59 -10.37 -3.82 -4.65
CA ALA A 59 -10.64 -2.81 -5.66
C ALA A 59 -9.64 -2.85 -6.83
N LEU A 60 -8.35 -3.04 -6.56
CA LEU A 60 -7.32 -3.22 -7.58
C LEU A 60 -7.54 -4.49 -8.41
N VAL A 61 -7.97 -5.59 -7.79
CA VAL A 61 -8.35 -6.82 -8.52
C VAL A 61 -9.52 -6.55 -9.46
N LEU A 62 -10.57 -5.86 -8.99
CA LEU A 62 -11.78 -5.56 -9.77
C LEU A 62 -11.51 -4.68 -11.00
N ILE A 63 -10.55 -3.75 -10.93
CA ILE A 63 -10.14 -2.93 -12.08
C ILE A 63 -9.07 -3.59 -12.96
N GLY A 64 -8.75 -4.87 -12.71
CA GLY A 64 -7.89 -5.67 -13.58
C GLY A 64 -6.38 -5.63 -13.28
N ALA A 65 -5.95 -5.10 -12.13
CA ALA A 65 -4.51 -5.03 -11.80
C ALA A 65 -3.81 -6.40 -11.85
N HIS A 66 -4.51 -7.47 -11.45
CA HIS A 66 -4.01 -8.85 -11.46
C HIS A 66 -3.62 -9.37 -12.85
N ARG A 67 -4.09 -8.74 -13.94
CA ARG A 67 -3.77 -9.11 -15.32
C ARG A 67 -2.38 -8.64 -15.75
N HIS A 68 -1.77 -7.73 -14.99
CA HIS A 68 -0.46 -7.17 -15.28
C HIS A 68 0.57 -7.67 -14.27
N ALA A 69 1.78 -8.01 -14.71
CA ALA A 69 2.85 -8.43 -13.80
C ALA A 69 3.13 -7.40 -12.69
N THR A 70 3.18 -6.11 -13.05
CA THR A 70 3.31 -4.99 -12.10
C THR A 70 2.17 -4.95 -11.08
N GLY A 71 0.93 -5.16 -11.52
CA GLY A 71 -0.21 -5.16 -10.62
C GLY A 71 -0.24 -6.37 -9.68
N ARG A 72 0.22 -7.55 -10.13
CA ARG A 72 0.36 -8.73 -9.25
C ARG A 72 1.36 -8.50 -8.13
N TRP A 73 2.52 -7.91 -8.42
CA TRP A 73 3.51 -7.56 -7.40
C TRP A 73 2.99 -6.50 -6.43
N HIS A 74 2.24 -5.51 -6.91
CA HIS A 74 1.63 -4.51 -6.05
C HIS A 74 0.55 -5.12 -5.14
N LEU A 75 -0.27 -6.04 -5.66
CA LEU A 75 -1.24 -6.79 -4.86
C LEU A 75 -0.54 -7.66 -3.82
N ALA A 76 0.54 -8.35 -4.19
CA ALA A 76 1.35 -9.11 -3.24
C ALA A 76 1.91 -8.22 -2.13
N ALA A 77 2.36 -7.01 -2.46
CA ALA A 77 2.82 -6.03 -1.48
C ALA A 77 1.71 -5.65 -0.49
N ILE A 78 0.52 -5.28 -0.99
CA ILE A 78 -0.63 -4.94 -0.15
C ILE A 78 -1.04 -6.11 0.76
N VAL A 79 -1.06 -7.34 0.21
CA VAL A 79 -1.40 -8.53 1.00
C VAL A 79 -0.37 -8.79 2.10
N LEU A 80 0.92 -8.68 1.79
CA LEU A 80 1.99 -8.85 2.78
C LEU A 80 1.93 -7.79 3.88
N CYS A 81 1.68 -6.52 3.52
CA CYS A 81 1.46 -5.45 4.49
C CYS A 81 0.20 -5.72 5.35
N ALA A 82 -0.91 -6.14 4.74
CA ALA A 82 -2.15 -6.49 5.47
C ALA A 82 -1.94 -7.67 6.44
N LEU A 83 -1.15 -8.67 6.04
CA LEU A 83 -0.75 -9.76 6.92
C LEU A 83 0.15 -9.25 8.05
N GLY A 84 1.05 -8.31 7.77
CA GLY A 84 1.87 -7.63 8.76
C GLY A 84 1.05 -6.89 9.80
N ASP A 85 0.04 -6.13 9.37
CA ASP A 85 -0.91 -5.43 10.23
C ASP A 85 -1.65 -6.40 11.15
N GLY A 86 -2.31 -7.40 10.54
CA GLY A 86 -3.14 -8.37 11.25
C GLY A 86 -2.34 -9.25 12.22
N LEU A 87 -1.24 -9.84 11.76
CA LEU A 87 -0.40 -10.72 12.59
C LEU A 87 0.39 -9.92 13.62
N GLY A 88 0.87 -8.72 13.28
CA GLY A 88 1.53 -7.83 14.23
C GLY A 88 0.61 -7.46 15.39
N ALA A 89 -0.63 -7.06 15.08
CA ALA A 89 -1.63 -6.75 16.10
C ALA A 89 -2.05 -7.98 16.92
N SER A 90 -2.16 -9.15 16.30
CA SER A 90 -2.65 -10.36 16.97
C SER A 90 -1.59 -11.07 17.83
N THR A 91 -0.30 -10.96 17.46
CA THR A 91 0.79 -11.67 18.13
C THR A 91 1.65 -10.78 19.01
N GLY A 92 1.67 -9.47 18.76
CA GLY A 92 2.59 -8.53 19.42
C GLY A 92 4.07 -8.73 19.04
N LEU A 93 4.38 -9.61 18.09
CA LEU A 93 5.76 -9.93 17.74
C LEU A 93 6.31 -8.97 16.68
N THR A 94 7.18 -8.04 17.12
CA THR A 94 7.81 -7.04 16.24
C THR A 94 8.52 -7.64 15.04
N ILE A 95 9.18 -8.80 15.19
CA ILE A 95 9.87 -9.47 14.08
C ILE A 95 8.93 -9.95 12.98
N VAL A 96 7.71 -10.40 13.34
CA VAL A 96 6.71 -10.88 12.36
C VAL A 96 6.20 -9.70 11.53
N LEU A 97 5.86 -8.60 12.21
CA LEU A 97 5.47 -7.34 11.56
C LEU A 97 6.58 -6.85 10.63
N LEU A 98 7.81 -6.74 11.14
CA LEU A 98 8.95 -6.21 10.39
C LEU A 98 9.27 -7.07 9.15
N ALA A 99 9.24 -8.41 9.29
CA ALA A 99 9.50 -9.32 8.19
C ALA A 99 8.44 -9.23 7.08
N LEU A 100 7.16 -9.18 7.44
CA LEU A 100 6.06 -9.11 6.47
C LEU A 100 6.04 -7.77 5.73
N PHE A 101 6.25 -6.67 6.44
CA PHE A 101 6.39 -5.35 5.80
C PHE A 101 7.62 -5.28 4.91
N LEU A 102 8.78 -5.82 5.33
CA LEU A 102 9.98 -5.87 4.50
C LEU A 102 9.72 -6.61 3.18
N LEU A 103 9.08 -7.78 3.25
CA LEU A 103 8.69 -8.54 2.07
C LEU A 103 7.69 -7.77 1.20
N GLY A 104 6.74 -7.06 1.83
CA GLY A 104 5.81 -6.15 1.14
C GLY A 104 6.53 -5.06 0.37
N HIS A 105 7.52 -4.40 0.97
CA HIS A 105 8.33 -3.38 0.33
C HIS A 105 9.17 -3.93 -0.83
N ILE A 106 9.73 -5.12 -0.68
CA ILE A 106 10.43 -5.81 -1.78
C ILE A 106 9.45 -6.08 -2.93
N ALA A 107 8.22 -6.53 -2.65
CA ALA A 107 7.19 -6.71 -3.67
C ALA A 107 6.81 -5.38 -4.35
N TYR A 108 6.74 -4.26 -3.61
CA TYR A 108 6.59 -2.93 -4.20
C TYR A 108 7.73 -2.58 -5.15
N LEU A 109 8.99 -2.86 -4.78
CA LEU A 109 10.13 -2.61 -5.66
C LEU A 109 10.00 -3.39 -6.97
N PHE A 110 9.57 -4.65 -6.93
CA PHE A 110 9.29 -5.43 -8.15
C PHE A 110 8.16 -4.81 -8.99
N ALA A 111 7.11 -4.29 -8.35
CA ALA A 111 6.03 -3.58 -9.05
C ALA A 111 6.53 -2.28 -9.72
N LEU A 112 7.44 -1.55 -9.06
CA LEU A 112 7.97 -0.26 -9.53
C LEU A 112 9.10 -0.41 -10.55
N TRP A 113 9.80 -1.55 -10.54
CA TRP A 113 10.99 -1.81 -11.36
C TRP A 113 10.84 -1.56 -12.86
N PRO A 114 9.72 -1.91 -13.53
CA PRO A 114 9.54 -1.64 -14.96
C PRO A 114 9.52 -0.14 -15.29
N SER A 115 9.12 0.70 -14.33
CA SER A 115 9.05 2.16 -14.47
C SER A 115 10.26 2.89 -13.88
N ARG A 116 11.28 2.17 -13.39
CA ARG A 116 12.41 2.74 -12.63
C ARG A 116 13.12 3.91 -13.31
N ARG A 117 13.24 3.90 -14.63
CA ARG A 117 13.95 4.97 -15.38
C ARG A 117 13.24 6.33 -15.33
N ARG A 118 11.94 6.34 -15.01
CA ARG A 118 11.16 7.58 -14.82
C ARG A 118 11.13 8.06 -13.38
N SER A 119 11.64 7.25 -12.45
CA SER A 119 11.67 7.59 -11.03
C SER A 119 12.87 8.46 -10.68
N LEU A 120 12.83 9.07 -9.50
CA LEU A 120 13.96 9.82 -8.95
C LEU A 120 15.16 8.94 -8.55
N ALA A 121 15.04 7.61 -8.63
CA ALA A 121 16.05 6.65 -8.17
C ALA A 121 17.40 6.76 -8.90
N TRP A 122 17.43 7.36 -10.09
CA TRP A 122 18.65 7.54 -10.89
C TRP A 122 19.20 8.97 -10.86
N GLY A 123 18.56 9.85 -10.08
CA GLY A 123 18.99 11.23 -9.89
C GLY A 123 19.69 11.45 -8.54
N PRO A 124 20.25 12.66 -8.32
CA PRO A 124 20.90 13.01 -7.05
C PRO A 124 19.94 12.91 -5.85
N ALA A 125 18.63 12.99 -6.06
CA ALA A 125 17.63 12.78 -5.01
C ALA A 125 17.77 11.41 -4.32
N ALA A 126 18.18 10.36 -5.03
CA ALA A 126 18.40 9.04 -4.45
C ALA A 126 19.45 9.05 -3.33
N ILE A 127 20.47 9.91 -3.43
CA ILE A 127 21.49 10.10 -2.39
C ILE A 127 20.83 10.68 -1.13
N GLY A 128 19.93 11.66 -1.29
CA GLY A 128 19.17 12.24 -0.18
C GLY A 128 18.30 11.21 0.53
N TYR A 129 17.55 10.40 -0.22
CA TYR A 129 16.74 9.31 0.36
C TYR A 129 17.61 8.27 1.09
N ALA A 130 18.72 7.86 0.49
CA ALA A 130 19.65 6.93 1.10
C ALA A 130 20.27 7.50 2.39
N ALA A 131 20.67 8.77 2.39
CA ALA A 131 21.21 9.45 3.57
C ALA A 131 20.17 9.52 4.70
N VAL A 132 18.93 9.89 4.40
CA VAL A 132 17.84 9.90 5.39
C VAL A 132 17.61 8.49 5.95
N ALA A 133 17.54 7.46 5.12
CA ALA A 133 17.37 6.08 5.57
C ALA A 133 18.52 5.57 6.42
N LEU A 134 19.76 5.92 6.07
CA LEU A 134 20.94 5.52 6.84
C LEU A 134 20.98 6.23 8.19
N ILE A 135 20.74 7.54 8.23
CA ILE A 135 20.74 8.30 9.48
C ILE A 135 19.62 7.82 10.39
N ALA A 136 18.38 7.80 9.90
CA ALA A 136 17.23 7.37 10.68
C ALA A 136 17.33 5.89 11.08
N GLY A 137 17.70 5.03 10.13
CA GLY A 137 17.88 3.61 10.37
C GLY A 137 18.95 3.33 11.42
N THR A 138 20.07 4.07 11.40
CA THR A 138 21.14 3.92 12.40
C THR A 138 20.67 4.36 13.79
N VAL A 139 20.00 5.51 13.88
CA VAL A 139 19.43 6.00 15.16
C VAL A 139 18.50 4.96 15.79
N ILE A 140 17.64 4.34 14.99
CA ILE A 140 16.72 3.30 15.45
C ILE A 140 17.48 2.01 15.78
N ALA A 141 18.38 1.58 14.91
CA ALA A 141 19.09 0.30 15.04
C ALA A 141 19.98 0.21 16.28
N VAL A 142 20.57 1.32 16.74
CA VAL A 142 21.37 1.36 17.97
C VAL A 142 20.58 0.90 19.20
N ASN A 143 19.25 1.06 19.18
CA ASN A 143 18.36 0.68 20.27
C ASN A 143 17.54 -0.60 19.96
N ALA A 144 17.83 -1.28 18.85
CA ALA A 144 17.05 -2.43 18.39
C ALA A 144 17.67 -3.79 18.74
N ASP A 145 18.79 -3.82 19.47
CA ASP A 145 19.52 -5.04 19.88
C ASP A 145 19.71 -6.04 18.73
N ALA A 146 19.17 -7.25 18.85
CA ALA A 146 19.24 -8.31 17.84
C ALA A 146 18.56 -7.94 16.51
N LEU A 147 17.70 -6.92 16.51
CA LEU A 147 16.98 -6.42 15.32
C LEU A 147 17.70 -5.27 14.61
N ALA A 148 18.90 -4.86 15.06
CA ALA A 148 19.65 -3.76 14.45
C ALA A 148 19.87 -3.94 12.93
N ILE A 149 20.33 -5.12 12.51
CA ILE A 149 20.57 -5.42 11.09
C ILE A 149 19.24 -5.44 10.30
N PRO A 150 18.19 -6.15 10.73
CA PRO A 150 16.87 -6.06 10.10
C PRO A 150 16.34 -4.63 9.93
N VAL A 151 16.49 -3.78 10.95
CA VAL A 151 16.03 -2.38 10.93
C VAL A 151 16.78 -1.55 9.89
N LEU A 152 18.11 -1.70 9.78
CA LEU A 152 18.92 -1.00 8.77
C LEU A 152 18.56 -1.43 7.34
N LEU A 153 18.39 -2.74 7.13
CA LEU A 153 17.97 -3.26 5.82
C LEU A 153 16.57 -2.75 5.46
N TYR A 154 15.67 -2.74 6.44
CA TYR A 154 14.32 -2.23 6.27
C TYR A 154 14.31 -0.75 5.87
N SER A 155 15.05 0.11 6.56
CA SER A 155 15.07 1.54 6.27
C SER A 155 15.57 1.83 4.85
N LEU A 156 16.61 1.10 4.40
CA LEU A 156 17.15 1.22 3.04
C LEU A 156 16.14 0.77 1.98
N VAL A 157 15.48 -0.38 2.20
CA VAL A 157 14.47 -0.89 1.28
C VAL A 157 13.27 0.05 1.20
N LEU A 158 12.84 0.62 2.33
CA LEU A 158 11.76 1.59 2.37
C LEU A 158 12.09 2.90 1.64
N ALA A 159 13.30 3.44 1.84
CA ALA A 159 13.75 4.60 1.05
C ALA A 159 13.85 4.29 -0.44
N ALA A 160 14.25 3.06 -0.80
CA ALA A 160 14.20 2.61 -2.18
C ALA A 160 12.75 2.61 -2.70
N VAL A 161 11.76 2.11 -1.94
CA VAL A 161 10.35 2.19 -2.36
C VAL A 161 9.93 3.64 -2.59
N ALA A 162 10.25 4.55 -1.67
CA ALA A 162 9.87 5.95 -1.78
C ALA A 162 10.46 6.63 -3.03
N VAL A 163 11.75 6.45 -3.29
CA VAL A 163 12.40 7.08 -4.45
C VAL A 163 12.00 6.45 -5.78
N PHE A 164 11.75 5.13 -5.81
CA PHE A 164 11.24 4.44 -7.00
C PHE A 164 9.76 4.74 -7.28
N ALA A 165 8.97 5.03 -6.25
CA ALA A 165 7.57 5.41 -6.38
C ALA A 165 7.39 6.82 -6.94
N ALA A 166 8.39 7.70 -6.80
CA ALA A 166 8.41 9.07 -7.30
C ALA A 166 8.50 9.15 -8.84
N ILE A 167 7.50 8.62 -9.53
CA ILE A 167 7.31 8.62 -11.00
C ILE A 167 6.22 9.62 -11.40
N ASP A 168 5.21 9.76 -10.55
CA ASP A 168 4.07 10.67 -10.69
C ASP A 168 3.74 11.29 -9.32
N THR A 169 2.85 12.28 -9.26
CA THR A 169 2.53 13.01 -8.03
C THR A 169 1.97 12.09 -6.95
N ALA A 170 1.10 11.13 -7.31
CA ALA A 170 0.52 10.21 -6.34
C ALA A 170 1.59 9.26 -5.78
N GLY A 171 2.45 8.72 -6.64
CA GLY A 171 3.54 7.85 -6.23
C GLY A 171 4.59 8.57 -5.38
N PHE A 172 4.92 9.82 -5.70
CA PHE A 172 5.82 10.66 -4.88
C PHE A 172 5.25 10.90 -3.48
N LEU A 173 4.01 11.38 -3.38
CA LEU A 173 3.37 11.64 -2.09
C LEU A 173 3.16 10.34 -1.31
N GLY A 174 2.75 9.27 -1.99
CA GLY A 174 2.56 7.96 -1.38
C GLY A 174 3.85 7.40 -0.81
N GLY A 175 4.95 7.45 -1.56
CA GLY A 175 6.28 7.04 -1.10
C GLY A 175 6.76 7.86 0.11
N LEU A 176 6.54 9.18 0.11
CA LEU A 176 6.93 10.05 1.22
C LEU A 176 6.10 9.78 2.48
N LEU A 177 4.79 9.59 2.36
CA LEU A 177 3.93 9.22 3.49
C LEU A 177 4.32 7.85 4.05
N PHE A 178 4.69 6.90 3.19
CA PHE A 178 5.12 5.58 3.65
C PHE A 178 6.40 5.68 4.47
N LEU A 179 7.39 6.45 3.97
CA LEU A 179 8.64 6.70 4.68
C LEU A 179 8.41 7.40 6.02
N ALA A 180 7.51 8.40 6.07
CA ALA A 180 7.18 9.13 7.28
C ALA A 180 6.46 8.27 8.32
N SER A 181 5.47 7.47 7.89
CA SER A 181 4.75 6.51 8.73
C SER A 181 5.71 5.57 9.45
N ASP A 182 6.58 4.92 8.68
CA ASP A 182 7.47 3.88 9.19
C ASP A 182 8.63 4.45 10.01
N LEU A 183 9.05 5.69 9.73
CA LEU A 183 9.98 6.40 10.59
C LEU A 183 9.39 6.59 11.99
N VAL A 184 8.13 7.04 12.08
CA VAL A 184 7.44 7.20 13.37
C VAL A 184 7.20 5.85 14.04
N LEU A 185 6.82 4.83 13.28
CA LEU A 185 6.65 3.47 13.81
C LEU A 185 7.96 2.92 14.39
N GLY A 186 9.07 3.02 13.64
CA GLY A 186 10.38 2.57 14.10
C GLY A 186 10.87 3.32 15.33
N LEU A 187 10.69 4.66 15.36
CA LEU A 187 10.98 5.45 16.56
C LEU A 187 10.13 4.98 17.75
N GLY A 188 8.82 4.78 17.56
CA GLY A 188 7.90 4.34 18.61
C GLY A 188 8.07 2.89 19.08
N LEU A 189 8.82 2.08 18.35
CA LEU A 189 9.13 0.69 18.72
C LEU A 189 10.48 0.56 19.45
N PHE A 190 11.45 1.41 19.14
CA PHE A 190 12.83 1.20 19.59
C PHE A 190 13.47 2.40 20.29
N VAL A 191 12.97 3.63 20.12
CA VAL A 191 13.68 4.84 20.56
C VAL A 191 12.85 5.68 21.53
N LEU A 192 11.59 5.93 21.20
CA LEU A 192 10.71 6.84 21.92
C LEU A 192 9.50 6.08 22.44
N ASP A 193 9.13 6.36 23.70
CA ASP A 193 7.85 5.92 24.25
C ASP A 193 6.75 6.88 23.78
N ILE A 194 6.11 6.56 22.66
CA ILE A 194 5.01 7.35 22.09
C ILE A 194 3.69 6.75 22.56
N PRO A 195 2.86 7.50 23.31
CA PRO A 195 1.61 6.98 23.88
C PRO A 195 0.61 6.56 22.80
N ASP A 196 -0.22 5.56 23.11
CA ASP A 196 -1.02 4.81 22.13
C ASP A 196 -2.25 5.53 21.56
N PRO A 197 -2.61 6.72 22.08
CA PRO A 197 -3.16 7.76 21.24
C PRO A 197 -2.40 8.00 19.95
N LEU A 198 -1.39 8.81 20.21
CA LEU A 198 -0.65 9.60 19.28
C LEU A 198 0.10 8.73 18.27
N ARG A 199 0.67 7.61 18.72
CA ARG A 199 1.36 6.66 17.84
C ARG A 199 0.40 6.10 16.79
N THR A 200 -0.80 5.70 17.19
CA THR A 200 -1.81 5.16 16.28
C THR A 200 -2.20 6.18 15.20
N PHE A 201 -2.45 7.43 15.58
CA PHE A 201 -2.77 8.51 14.64
C PHE A 201 -1.62 8.80 13.67
N THR A 202 -0.41 8.97 14.21
CA THR A 202 0.77 9.41 13.45
C THR A 202 1.34 8.33 12.54
N VAL A 203 1.05 7.04 12.80
CA VAL A 203 1.43 5.92 11.93
C VAL A 203 0.32 5.59 10.93
N LEU A 204 -0.90 5.31 11.40
CA LEU A 204 -1.92 4.72 10.53
C LEU A 204 -2.48 5.69 9.48
N ILE A 205 -2.58 6.98 9.79
CA ILE A 205 -3.06 7.99 8.82
C ILE A 205 -2.10 8.07 7.62
N PRO A 206 -0.79 8.35 7.80
CA PRO A 206 0.13 8.37 6.66
C PRO A 206 0.28 6.99 6.01
N TYR A 207 0.23 5.90 6.76
CA TYR A 207 0.29 4.54 6.20
C TYR A 207 -0.85 4.24 5.21
N VAL A 208 -2.10 4.41 5.63
CA VAL A 208 -3.26 4.16 4.74
C VAL A 208 -3.28 5.17 3.59
N GLY A 209 -2.88 6.42 3.85
CA GLY A 209 -2.70 7.44 2.81
C GLY A 209 -1.66 7.03 1.77
N ALA A 210 -0.52 6.47 2.20
CA ALA A 210 0.52 5.95 1.33
C ALA A 210 0.00 4.81 0.45
N GLN A 211 -0.65 3.83 1.07
CA GLN A 211 -1.24 2.68 0.38
C GLN A 211 -2.28 3.10 -0.67
N ALA A 212 -3.14 4.06 -0.32
CA ALA A 212 -4.12 4.64 -1.22
C ALA A 212 -3.46 5.33 -2.43
N LEU A 213 -2.47 6.20 -2.18
CA LEU A 213 -1.80 6.95 -3.23
C LEU A 213 -0.95 6.07 -4.15
N LEU A 214 -0.32 5.02 -3.61
CA LEU A 214 0.41 4.03 -4.41
C LEU A 214 -0.55 3.22 -5.30
N ALA A 215 -1.74 2.87 -4.81
CA ALA A 215 -2.78 2.22 -5.62
C ALA A 215 -3.28 3.15 -6.75
N VAL A 216 -3.43 4.45 -6.48
CA VAL A 216 -3.76 5.46 -7.49
C VAL A 216 -2.65 5.60 -8.53
N SER A 217 -1.38 5.69 -8.12
CA SER A 217 -0.24 5.73 -9.05
C SER A 217 -0.20 4.47 -9.93
N LEU A 218 -0.45 3.29 -9.37
CA LEU A 218 -0.55 2.05 -10.16
C LEU A 218 -1.67 2.15 -11.21
N GLN A 219 -2.86 2.58 -10.81
CA GLN A 219 -4.01 2.76 -11.70
C GLN A 219 -3.68 3.71 -12.85
N GLN A 220 -3.06 4.85 -12.56
CA GLN A 220 -2.67 5.85 -13.56
C GLN A 220 -1.61 5.32 -14.53
N ARG A 221 -0.58 4.63 -14.03
CA ARG A 221 0.52 4.08 -14.85
C ARG A 221 0.07 2.96 -15.77
N LEU A 222 -0.91 2.15 -15.35
CA LEU A 222 -1.43 1.04 -16.13
C LEU A 222 -2.72 1.38 -16.91
N GLY A 223 -3.29 2.58 -16.71
CA GLY A 223 -4.54 2.98 -17.35
C GLY A 223 -5.73 2.09 -16.97
N LEU A 224 -5.72 1.54 -15.75
CA LEU A 224 -6.76 0.59 -15.31
C LEU A 224 -8.12 1.29 -15.24
N SER A 225 -9.13 0.61 -15.76
CA SER A 225 -10.52 1.07 -15.80
C SER A 225 -11.45 -0.10 -15.51
N GLU A 226 -12.71 0.19 -15.16
CA GLU A 226 -13.70 -0.87 -15.00
C GLU A 226 -13.89 -1.64 -16.31
N PRO A 227 -14.07 -2.98 -16.26
CA PRO A 227 -14.44 -3.74 -17.44
C PRO A 227 -15.74 -3.16 -18.00
N THR A 228 -15.71 -2.67 -19.24
CA THR A 228 -16.92 -2.24 -19.94
C THR A 228 -17.83 -3.46 -20.08
N ALA A 229 -18.85 -3.58 -19.23
CA ALA A 229 -19.97 -4.45 -19.50
C ALA A 229 -20.61 -3.95 -20.80
N THR A 230 -20.74 -4.80 -21.82
CA THR A 230 -21.28 -4.51 -23.16
C THR A 230 -20.30 -3.97 -24.21
N ALA A 231 -19.47 -4.86 -24.77
CA ALA A 231 -19.42 -4.89 -26.22
C ALA A 231 -20.57 -5.83 -26.67
N PRO A 232 -21.56 -5.35 -27.44
CA PRO A 232 -22.56 -6.23 -28.02
C PRO A 232 -21.85 -7.36 -28.77
N LEU A 233 -22.25 -8.61 -28.53
CA LEU A 233 -21.81 -9.72 -29.36
C LEU A 233 -22.10 -9.35 -30.83
N PRO A 234 -21.14 -9.54 -31.76
CA PRO A 234 -21.38 -9.24 -33.17
C PRO A 234 -22.65 -9.99 -33.61
N SER A 235 -23.65 -9.20 -34.02
CA SER A 235 -24.91 -9.72 -34.55
C SER A 235 -24.62 -10.74 -35.64
N THR A 236 -25.08 -11.96 -35.45
CA THR A 236 -24.99 -13.07 -36.41
C THR A 236 -25.82 -12.82 -37.69
N ALA A 237 -26.49 -11.67 -37.81
CA ALA A 237 -27.48 -11.37 -38.84
C ALA A 237 -26.91 -10.99 -40.23
N ALA A 238 -25.60 -11.08 -40.47
CA ALA A 238 -25.01 -10.81 -41.78
C ALA A 238 -24.11 -11.96 -42.26
N ARG A 239 -24.64 -13.19 -42.24
CA ARG A 239 -24.10 -14.26 -43.09
C ARG A 239 -24.87 -14.23 -44.40
N THR A 240 -24.49 -13.31 -45.29
CA THR A 240 -24.94 -13.31 -46.69
C THR A 240 -24.51 -14.64 -47.32
N THR A 241 -25.48 -15.44 -47.73
CA THR A 241 -25.28 -16.63 -48.54
C THR A 241 -24.74 -16.19 -49.90
N SER A 242 -23.43 -16.29 -50.09
CA SER A 242 -22.79 -16.18 -51.40
C SER A 242 -23.23 -17.40 -52.24
N GLY A 243 -24.21 -17.18 -53.10
CA GLY A 243 -24.65 -18.15 -54.10
C GLY A 243 -23.62 -18.23 -55.23
N TYR A 244 -22.74 -19.22 -55.16
CA TYR A 244 -21.96 -19.70 -56.30
C TYR A 244 -22.58 -21.01 -56.77
N TYR A 245 -23.46 -20.94 -57.77
CA TYR A 245 -23.72 -22.06 -58.67
C TYR A 245 -23.24 -21.63 -60.06
N LYS A 246 -22.15 -22.27 -60.50
CA LYS A 246 -21.75 -22.38 -61.90
C LYS A 246 -22.02 -23.83 -62.29
N THR A 247 -22.85 -24.04 -63.29
CA THR A 247 -23.01 -25.32 -63.97
C THR A 247 -22.78 -25.07 -65.44
N ASP A 248 -21.72 -25.69 -65.97
CA ASP A 248 -21.56 -25.99 -67.39
C ASP A 248 -22.24 -27.35 -67.68
#